data_AF-A0A9N8YP58-F1
#
_entry.id   AF-A0A9N8YP58-F1
#
_cell.length_a   1.000
_cell.length_b   1.000
_cell.length_c   1.000
_cell.angle_alpha   90.00
_cell.angle_beta   90.00
_cell.angle_gamma   90.00
#
_symmetry.space_group_name_H-M   'P 1'
#
loop_
_entity.id
_entity.type
_entity.pdbx_description
1 polymer ?
#
loop_
_entity_poly.entity_id
_entity_poly.type
_entity_poly.pdbx_seq_one_letter_code
_entity_poly.pdbx_strand_id
1 'polypeptide(L)'
;MSTWVQHNLIKIMHTVSLHESFKRLEEYCDKILEEEPHMIFEADDFLSLKESELVDLLNLDNIVMDEIEIWDSIIKWGTMNTSTLGKKHISKWTPQDFAALEKTLHQCIPLIRYNDIASDDYFVKVIPYRKILPKDMKMEILGYYLKNSVPQSVKILPPRSGSKIIDSKHVKTPNINIWGDHSSAIQYFSVEEYEVFKVSPCPVFP
;
A
#
# COMPACT_ATOMS: atom_id res chain seq x y z
N MET A 1 15.77 23.81 -4.37
CA MET A 1 16.68 23.05 -3.49
C MET A 1 17.90 22.63 -4.31
N SER A 2 19.08 22.46 -3.70
CA SER A 2 20.24 21.93 -4.45
C SER A 2 19.99 20.46 -4.79
N THR A 3 20.34 20.06 -6.02
CA THR A 3 20.16 18.68 -6.51
C THR A 3 20.80 17.64 -5.58
N TRP A 4 21.90 17.99 -4.93
CA TRP A 4 22.59 17.11 -3.99
C TRP A 4 21.76 16.70 -2.77
N VAL A 5 20.96 17.61 -2.18
CA VAL A 5 20.13 17.28 -1.01
C VAL A 5 19.03 16.31 -1.39
N GLN A 6 18.42 16.50 -2.57
CA GLN A 6 17.38 15.60 -3.09
C GLN A 6 17.95 14.18 -3.32
N HIS A 7 19.17 14.07 -3.83
CA HIS A 7 19.86 12.78 -4.08
C HIS A 7 20.37 12.07 -2.81
N ASN A 8 20.30 12.71 -1.64
CA ASN A 8 20.83 12.16 -0.40
C ASN A 8 19.82 12.30 0.75
N LEU A 9 18.55 12.58 0.45
CA LEU A 9 17.57 12.97 1.45
C LEU A 9 17.40 11.90 2.52
N ILE A 10 17.32 10.63 2.13
CA ILE A 10 17.13 9.51 3.06
C ILE A 10 18.36 9.29 3.95
N LYS A 11 19.57 9.42 3.37
CA LYS A 11 20.82 9.36 4.14
C LYS A 11 20.96 10.54 5.09
N ILE A 12 20.52 11.73 4.69
CA ILE A 12 20.49 12.92 5.53
C ILE A 12 19.54 12.69 6.70
N MET A 13 18.31 12.24 6.43
CA MET A 13 17.31 11.94 7.47
C MET A 13 17.84 10.93 8.49
N HIS A 14 18.40 9.80 8.05
CA HIS A 14 18.98 8.80 8.94
C HIS A 14 20.19 9.34 9.72
N THR A 15 21.03 10.16 9.11
CA THR A 15 22.17 10.77 9.82
C THR A 15 21.70 11.76 10.88
N VAL A 16 20.70 12.57 10.56
CA VAL A 16 20.12 13.56 11.47
C VAL A 16 19.43 12.89 12.65
N SER A 17 18.67 11.81 12.43
CA SER A 17 18.00 11.07 13.51
C SER A 17 18.97 10.44 14.51
N LEU A 18 20.23 10.23 14.13
CA LEU A 18 21.29 9.72 15.01
C LEU A 18 22.04 10.82 15.77
N HIS A 19 21.83 12.10 15.43
CA HIS A 19 22.64 13.21 15.94
C HIS A 19 21.76 14.42 16.32
N GLU A 20 21.51 14.56 17.63
CA GLU A 20 20.73 15.66 18.22
C GLU A 20 21.31 17.07 17.95
N SER A 21 22.55 17.16 17.47
CA SER A 21 23.23 18.42 17.14
C SER A 21 22.73 19.07 15.84
N PHE A 22 22.03 18.33 14.97
CA PHE A 22 21.62 18.81 13.63
C PHE A 22 20.20 19.39 13.57
N LYS A 23 19.75 20.10 14.61
CA LYS A 23 18.38 20.65 14.71
C LYS A 23 17.87 21.38 13.47
N ARG A 24 18.68 22.25 12.85
CA ARG A 24 18.25 22.97 11.64
C ARG A 24 18.01 22.05 10.44
N LEU A 25 18.76 20.95 10.36
CA LEU A 25 18.61 19.97 9.29
C LEU A 25 17.45 19.00 9.59
N GLU A 26 17.23 18.69 10.86
CA GLU A 26 16.04 17.99 11.37
C GLU A 26 14.76 18.76 11.01
N GLU A 27 14.67 20.03 11.39
CA GLU A 27 13.56 20.93 11.03
C GLU A 27 13.32 21.02 9.52
N TYR A 28 14.39 20.89 8.73
CA TYR A 28 14.30 20.89 7.27
C TYR A 28 13.75 19.55 6.74
N CYS A 29 14.21 18.41 7.28
CA CYS A 29 13.68 17.10 6.95
C CYS A 29 12.20 16.97 7.34
N ASP A 30 11.82 17.45 8.52
CA ASP A 30 10.43 17.45 8.99
C ASP A 30 9.50 18.21 8.05
N LYS A 31 9.95 19.38 7.57
CA LYS A 31 9.21 20.14 6.54
C LYS A 31 9.01 19.37 5.25
N ILE A 32 10.00 18.60 4.81
CA ILE A 32 9.82 17.78 3.60
C ILE A 32 8.80 16.67 3.85
N LEU A 33 8.83 16.02 5.02
CA LEU A 33 7.85 14.98 5.38
C LEU A 33 6.41 15.52 5.45
N GLU A 34 6.26 16.78 5.87
CA GLU A 34 4.98 17.46 6.02
C GLU A 34 4.45 18.07 4.72
N GLU A 35 5.30 18.79 3.98
CA GLU A 35 4.88 19.63 2.86
C GLU A 35 5.09 18.95 1.50
N GLU A 36 6.16 18.17 1.33
CA GLU A 36 6.56 17.58 0.03
C GLU A 36 7.05 16.12 0.14
N PRO A 37 6.32 15.19 0.79
CA PRO A 37 6.81 13.83 1.06
C PRO A 37 7.06 12.99 -0.20
N HIS A 38 6.39 13.31 -1.31
CA HIS A 38 6.62 12.69 -2.62
C HIS A 38 8.06 12.79 -3.08
N MET A 39 8.78 13.85 -2.70
CA MET A 39 10.19 14.02 -3.04
C MET A 39 11.08 12.90 -2.53
N ILE A 40 10.71 12.23 -1.43
CA ILE A 40 11.46 11.10 -0.87
C ILE A 40 11.35 9.88 -1.80
N PHE A 41 10.16 9.61 -2.31
CA PHE A 41 9.86 8.45 -3.15
C PHE A 41 10.23 8.68 -4.63
N GLU A 42 10.35 9.94 -5.04
CA GLU A 42 10.83 10.36 -6.36
C GLU A 42 12.35 10.57 -6.42
N ALA A 43 13.04 10.55 -5.27
CA ALA A 43 14.49 10.74 -5.21
C ALA A 43 15.24 9.70 -6.05
N ASP A 44 16.31 10.14 -6.72
CA ASP A 44 17.11 9.30 -7.60
C ASP A 44 17.75 8.11 -6.87
N ASP A 45 18.03 8.25 -5.57
CA ASP A 45 18.61 7.21 -4.73
C ASP A 45 17.57 6.29 -4.08
N PHE A 46 16.27 6.58 -4.19
CA PHE A 46 15.19 5.78 -3.57
C PHE A 46 15.27 4.31 -4.00
N LEU A 47 15.42 4.04 -5.30
CA LEU A 47 15.52 2.67 -5.81
C LEU A 47 16.80 1.94 -5.40
N SER A 48 17.80 2.67 -4.90
CA SER A 48 19.10 2.14 -4.45
C SER A 48 19.16 1.89 -2.94
N LEU A 49 18.10 2.20 -2.20
CA LEU A 49 18.01 1.92 -0.77
C LEU A 49 18.15 0.43 -0.48
N LYS A 50 18.68 0.10 0.69
CA LYS A 50 18.55 -1.23 1.28
C LYS A 50 17.15 -1.40 1.87
N GLU A 51 16.68 -2.64 1.96
CA GLU A 51 15.38 -2.94 2.61
C GLU A 51 15.31 -2.33 4.03
N SER A 52 16.41 -2.35 4.79
CA SER A 52 16.46 -1.77 6.14
C SER A 52 16.21 -0.26 6.16
N GLU A 53 16.75 0.49 5.19
CA GLU A 53 16.55 1.94 5.09
C GLU A 53 15.10 2.26 4.69
N LEU A 54 14.50 1.40 3.85
CA LEU A 54 13.10 1.49 3.49
C LEU A 54 12.17 1.18 4.68
N VAL A 55 12.56 0.21 5.51
CA VAL A 55 11.88 -0.09 6.78
C VAL A 55 11.92 1.10 7.72
N ASP A 56 13.08 1.75 7.88
CA ASP A 56 13.21 2.95 8.72
C ASP A 56 12.29 4.07 8.23
N LEU A 57 12.25 4.30 6.91
CA LEU A 57 11.33 5.25 6.28
C LEU A 57 9.86 4.88 6.55
N LEU A 58 9.47 3.62 6.38
CA LEU A 58 8.10 3.15 6.59
C LEU A 58 7.67 3.18 8.07
N ASN A 59 8.59 3.25 9.02
CA ASN A 59 8.28 3.42 10.44
C ASN A 59 7.94 4.88 10.83
N LEU A 60 8.19 5.86 9.95
CA LEU A 60 7.89 7.27 10.24
C LEU A 60 6.38 7.54 10.20
N ASP A 61 5.79 7.86 11.36
CA ASP A 61 4.36 8.19 11.47
C ASP A 61 4.00 9.59 10.95
N ASN A 62 4.99 10.45 10.70
CA ASN A 62 4.80 11.84 10.29
C ASN A 62 4.84 12.08 8.77
N ILE A 63 4.94 11.04 7.94
CA ILE A 63 4.85 11.19 6.48
C ILE A 63 3.43 11.60 6.09
N VAL A 64 3.29 12.76 5.44
CA VAL A 64 1.98 13.31 5.03
C VAL A 64 1.60 12.86 3.60
N MET A 65 1.36 11.56 3.41
CA MET A 65 1.07 10.97 2.10
C MET A 65 -0.02 9.89 2.21
N ASP A 66 -0.83 9.73 1.17
CA ASP A 66 -1.83 8.65 1.10
C ASP A 66 -1.13 7.28 1.09
N GLU A 67 -1.59 6.35 1.93
CA GLU A 67 -0.91 5.06 2.11
C GLU A 67 -0.87 4.24 0.81
N ILE A 68 -1.78 4.50 -0.13
CA ILE A 68 -1.76 3.87 -1.45
C ILE A 68 -0.58 4.34 -2.33
N GLU A 69 -0.16 5.60 -2.22
CA GLU A 69 1.00 6.12 -2.94
C GLU A 69 2.31 5.54 -2.38
N ILE A 70 2.34 5.35 -1.05
CA ILE A 70 3.41 4.63 -0.37
C ILE A 70 3.46 3.19 -0.90
N TRP A 71 2.32 2.48 -0.93
CA TRP A 71 2.22 1.13 -1.48
C TRP A 71 2.78 1.04 -2.91
N ASP A 72 2.36 1.93 -3.81
CA ASP A 72 2.84 1.96 -5.19
C ASP A 72 4.36 2.13 -5.27
N SER A 73 4.92 3.00 -4.41
CA SER A 73 6.36 3.23 -4.31
C SER A 73 7.12 1.99 -3.79
N ILE A 74 6.57 1.28 -2.81
CA ILE A 74 7.16 0.03 -2.28
C ILE A 74 7.12 -1.09 -3.33
N ILE A 75 6.03 -1.23 -4.07
CA ILE A 75 5.94 -2.20 -5.17
C ILE A 75 6.94 -1.86 -6.29
N LYS A 76 7.08 -0.57 -6.64
CA LYS A 76 8.10 -0.12 -7.61
C LYS A 76 9.51 -0.44 -7.13
N TRP A 77 9.84 -0.13 -5.87
CA TRP A 77 11.14 -0.47 -5.28
C TRP A 77 11.40 -1.98 -5.28
N GLY A 78 10.43 -2.77 -4.81
CA GLY A 78 10.55 -4.22 -4.70
C GLY A 78 10.74 -4.88 -6.06
N THR A 79 9.94 -4.50 -7.06
CA THR A 79 10.07 -5.04 -8.42
C THR A 79 11.40 -4.73 -9.10
N MET A 80 11.95 -3.54 -8.85
CA MET A 80 13.27 -3.15 -9.35
C MET A 80 14.41 -3.91 -8.66
N ASN A 81 14.25 -4.22 -7.36
CA ASN A 81 15.26 -4.90 -6.55
C ASN A 81 15.11 -6.43 -6.51
N THR A 82 14.04 -6.98 -7.07
CA THR A 82 13.92 -8.42 -7.34
C THR A 82 14.42 -8.72 -8.77
N SER A 83 15.53 -9.44 -8.87
CA SER A 83 16.33 -9.63 -10.11
C SER A 83 15.60 -10.16 -11.35
N THR A 84 14.36 -10.67 -11.22
CA THR A 84 13.55 -11.20 -12.33
C THR A 84 12.37 -10.32 -12.75
N LEU A 85 12.06 -9.23 -12.04
CA LEU A 85 10.74 -8.59 -12.12
C LEU A 85 10.70 -7.22 -12.78
N GLY A 86 11.78 -6.44 -12.74
CA GLY A 86 11.77 -5.01 -13.10
C GLY A 86 11.27 -4.62 -14.51
N LYS A 87 11.09 -5.58 -15.43
CA LYS A 87 10.52 -5.34 -16.78
C LYS A 87 9.29 -6.21 -17.09
N LYS A 88 8.85 -7.03 -16.15
CA LYS A 88 7.84 -8.06 -16.38
C LYS A 88 6.49 -7.57 -15.88
N HIS A 89 5.51 -7.46 -16.78
CA HIS A 89 4.13 -7.16 -16.39
C HIS A 89 3.59 -8.23 -15.43
N ILE A 90 2.82 -7.83 -14.41
CA ILE A 90 2.33 -8.70 -13.33
C ILE A 90 1.55 -9.91 -13.84
N SER A 91 0.80 -9.77 -14.96
CA SER A 91 0.05 -10.88 -15.57
C SER A 91 0.91 -12.05 -16.04
N LYS A 92 2.24 -11.85 -16.19
CA LYS A 92 3.17 -12.90 -16.59
C LYS A 92 3.86 -13.57 -15.39
N TRP A 93 3.63 -13.09 -14.17
CA TRP A 93 4.38 -13.54 -12.99
C TRP A 93 4.02 -14.97 -12.58
N THR A 94 5.06 -15.75 -12.32
CA THR A 94 4.99 -17.11 -11.81
C THR A 94 4.83 -17.11 -10.28
N PRO A 95 4.43 -18.22 -9.65
CA PRO A 95 4.46 -18.33 -8.19
C PRO A 95 5.84 -18.01 -7.59
N GLN A 96 6.92 -18.38 -8.28
CA GLN A 96 8.30 -18.11 -7.88
C GLN A 96 8.63 -16.62 -7.92
N ASP A 97 8.10 -15.88 -8.91
CA ASP A 97 8.24 -14.43 -8.99
C ASP A 97 7.61 -13.74 -7.77
N PHE A 98 6.40 -14.15 -7.39
CA PHE A 98 5.75 -13.61 -6.19
C PHE A 98 6.51 -13.98 -4.91
N ALA A 99 7.01 -15.22 -4.78
CA ALA A 99 7.81 -15.63 -3.64
C ALA A 99 9.14 -14.86 -3.54
N ALA A 100 9.76 -14.54 -4.68
CA ALA A 100 10.96 -13.72 -4.72
C ALA A 100 10.67 -12.28 -4.27
N LEU A 101 9.57 -11.68 -4.74
CA LEU A 101 9.15 -10.35 -4.29
C LEU A 101 8.78 -10.32 -2.81
N GLU A 102 8.03 -11.32 -2.34
CA GLU A 102 7.69 -11.49 -0.92
C GLU A 102 8.95 -11.52 -0.05
N LYS A 103 10.00 -12.21 -0.50
CA LYS A 103 11.28 -12.24 0.20
C LYS A 103 11.98 -10.87 0.18
N THR A 104 11.92 -10.15 -0.93
CA THR A 104 12.52 -8.80 -1.07
C THR A 104 11.83 -7.76 -0.20
N LEU A 105 10.51 -7.88 0.00
CA LEU A 105 9.69 -6.92 0.74
C LEU A 105 9.26 -7.43 2.13
N HIS A 106 9.87 -8.51 2.61
CA HIS A 106 9.38 -9.25 3.77
C HIS A 106 9.19 -8.36 5.01
N GLN A 107 10.12 -7.44 5.24
CA GLN A 107 10.08 -6.52 6.38
C GLN A 107 9.22 -5.28 6.11
N CYS A 108 9.02 -4.91 4.84
CA CYS A 108 8.24 -3.75 4.43
C CYS A 108 6.73 -4.01 4.46
N ILE A 109 6.30 -5.21 4.01
CA ILE A 109 4.87 -5.56 3.87
C ILE A 109 4.06 -5.41 5.17
N PRO A 110 4.59 -5.79 6.36
CA PRO A 110 3.89 -5.59 7.63
C PRO A 110 3.77 -4.13 8.08
N LEU A 111 4.52 -3.21 7.47
CA LEU A 111 4.56 -1.79 7.86
C LEU A 111 3.56 -0.93 7.08
N ILE A 112 2.83 -1.52 6.14
CA ILE A 112 1.78 -0.86 5.37
C ILE A 112 0.50 -0.78 6.20
N ARG A 113 -0.09 0.42 6.29
CA ARG A 113 -1.36 0.67 6.97
C ARG A 113 -2.54 0.37 6.05
N TYR A 114 -2.81 -0.91 5.78
CA TYR A 114 -3.86 -1.33 4.83
C TYR A 114 -5.27 -0.78 5.15
N ASN A 115 -5.55 -0.39 6.39
CA ASN A 115 -6.83 0.20 6.79
C ASN A 115 -6.98 1.67 6.33
N ASP A 116 -5.86 2.33 6.00
CA ASP A 116 -5.81 3.70 5.47
C ASP A 116 -5.77 3.73 3.94
N ILE A 117 -5.92 2.56 3.29
CA ILE A 117 -6.10 2.46 1.85
C ILE A 117 -7.61 2.44 1.55
N ALA A 118 -8.06 3.21 0.55
CA ALA A 118 -9.45 3.17 0.14
C ALA A 118 -9.81 1.79 -0.46
N SER A 119 -11.06 1.33 -0.24
CA SER A 119 -11.49 0.00 -0.72
C SER A 119 -11.32 -0.20 -2.24
N ASP A 120 -11.59 0.83 -3.04
CA ASP A 120 -11.45 0.78 -4.49
C ASP A 120 -9.96 0.63 -4.89
N ASP A 121 -9.09 1.40 -4.25
CA ASP A 121 -7.64 1.32 -4.44
C ASP A 121 -7.07 -0.03 -3.98
N TYR A 122 -7.54 -0.54 -2.84
CA TYR A 122 -7.16 -1.86 -2.35
C TYR A 122 -7.49 -2.95 -3.39
N PHE A 123 -8.70 -2.90 -3.95
CA PHE A 123 -9.15 -3.87 -4.94
C PHE A 123 -8.35 -3.78 -6.24
N VAL A 124 -8.01 -2.57 -6.70
CA VAL A 124 -7.31 -2.38 -7.98
C VAL A 124 -5.81 -2.59 -7.86
N LYS A 125 -5.18 -2.11 -6.79
CA LYS A 125 -3.71 -2.00 -6.67
C LYS A 125 -3.08 -3.00 -5.70
N VAL A 126 -3.79 -3.43 -4.64
CA VAL A 126 -3.24 -4.35 -3.63
C VAL A 126 -3.56 -5.81 -3.95
N ILE A 127 -4.82 -6.11 -4.32
CA ILE A 127 -5.26 -7.48 -4.67
C ILE A 127 -4.40 -8.18 -5.74
N PRO A 128 -3.91 -7.51 -6.81
CA PRO A 128 -3.04 -8.18 -7.79
C PRO A 128 -1.77 -8.79 -7.16
N TYR A 129 -1.29 -8.21 -6.06
CA TYR A 129 -0.11 -8.65 -5.32
C TYR A 129 -0.44 -9.51 -4.10
N ARG A 130 -1.71 -9.89 -3.88
CA ARG A 130 -2.16 -10.64 -2.70
C ARG A 130 -1.31 -11.86 -2.34
N LYS A 131 -0.57 -12.45 -3.29
CA LYS A 131 0.32 -13.60 -3.04
C LYS A 131 1.47 -13.26 -2.10
N ILE A 132 1.97 -12.02 -2.07
CA ILE A 132 3.10 -11.60 -1.21
C ILE A 132 2.69 -11.27 0.23
N LEU A 133 1.39 -11.15 0.49
CA LEU A 133 0.89 -10.91 1.83
C LEU A 133 0.96 -12.22 2.66
N PRO A 134 1.28 -12.15 3.96
CA PRO A 134 1.12 -13.30 4.85
C PRO A 134 -0.33 -13.78 4.90
N LYS A 135 -0.56 -15.10 5.08
CA LYS A 135 -1.92 -15.68 5.09
C LYS A 135 -2.82 -15.05 6.15
N ASP A 136 -2.31 -14.91 7.37
CA ASP A 136 -3.07 -14.39 8.51
C ASP A 136 -3.47 -12.93 8.24
N MET A 137 -2.54 -12.13 7.73
CA MET A 137 -2.78 -10.74 7.35
C MET A 137 -3.84 -10.59 6.25
N LYS A 138 -3.85 -11.45 5.22
CA LYS A 138 -4.88 -11.41 4.16
C LYS A 138 -6.29 -11.53 4.71
N MET A 139 -6.51 -12.48 5.62
CA MET A 139 -7.84 -12.75 6.17
C MET A 139 -8.34 -11.57 7.02
N GLU A 140 -7.44 -10.94 7.77
CA GLU A 140 -7.81 -9.78 8.59
C GLU A 140 -8.11 -8.54 7.77
N ILE A 141 -7.25 -8.23 6.78
CA ILE A 141 -7.50 -7.11 5.87
C ILE A 141 -8.84 -7.33 5.13
N LEU A 142 -9.07 -8.54 4.62
CA LEU A 142 -10.33 -8.86 3.96
C LEU A 142 -11.53 -8.75 4.92
N GLY A 143 -11.38 -9.16 6.18
CA GLY A 143 -12.39 -8.99 7.22
C GLY A 143 -12.74 -7.52 7.45
N TYR A 144 -11.74 -6.64 7.51
CA TYR A 144 -11.94 -5.19 7.63
C TYR A 144 -12.80 -4.65 6.48
N TYR A 145 -12.43 -4.92 5.23
CA TYR A 145 -13.17 -4.41 4.06
C TYR A 145 -14.56 -5.04 3.89
N LEU A 146 -14.78 -6.30 4.29
CA LEU A 146 -16.06 -7.00 4.09
C LEU A 146 -17.04 -6.84 5.25
N LYS A 147 -16.54 -6.77 6.48
CA LYS A 147 -17.36 -6.86 7.70
C LYS A 147 -17.20 -5.66 8.63
N ASN A 148 -16.34 -4.71 8.29
CA ASN A 148 -15.89 -3.65 9.21
C ASN A 148 -15.36 -4.25 10.53
N SER A 149 -14.76 -5.44 10.48
CA SER A 149 -14.21 -6.08 11.68
C SER A 149 -12.87 -5.45 12.04
N VAL A 150 -12.64 -5.23 13.34
CA VAL A 150 -11.33 -4.78 13.84
C VAL A 150 -10.34 -5.96 13.74
N PRO A 151 -9.21 -5.82 13.00
CA PRO A 151 -8.14 -6.82 12.97
C PRO A 151 -7.65 -7.16 14.39
N GLN A 152 -7.46 -8.44 14.72
CA GLN A 152 -7.07 -8.86 16.07
C GLN A 152 -5.59 -9.27 16.17
N SER A 153 -4.98 -9.65 15.04
CA SER A 153 -3.67 -10.31 14.95
C SER A 153 -2.60 -9.44 14.28
N VAL A 154 -3.00 -8.54 13.37
CA VAL A 154 -2.12 -7.56 12.74
C VAL A 154 -2.00 -6.40 13.71
N LYS A 155 -0.77 -5.98 14.02
CA LYS A 155 -0.54 -4.69 14.69
C LYS A 155 -1.17 -3.63 13.82
N ILE A 156 -2.34 -3.14 14.21
CA ILE A 156 -2.98 -2.01 13.55
C ILE A 156 -2.05 -0.85 13.78
N LEU A 157 -1.32 -0.47 12.74
CA LEU A 157 -0.49 0.72 12.76
C LEU A 157 -1.42 1.93 12.73
N PRO A 158 -1.14 2.97 13.54
CA PRO A 158 -1.91 4.20 13.50
C PRO A 158 -1.76 4.86 12.12
N PRO A 159 -2.77 5.61 11.64
CA PRO A 159 -2.65 6.35 10.40
C PRO A 159 -1.47 7.32 10.42
N ARG A 160 -0.79 7.49 9.27
CA ARG A 160 0.25 8.52 9.14
C ARG A 160 -0.38 9.90 9.17
N SER A 161 0.38 10.89 9.63
CA SER A 161 -0.07 12.24 9.96
C SER A 161 -0.70 13.03 8.78
N GLY A 162 -0.60 12.53 7.55
CA GLY A 162 -1.27 13.12 6.38
C GLY A 162 -2.50 12.41 5.87
N SER A 163 -2.98 11.35 6.54
CA SER A 163 -4.33 10.87 6.32
C SER A 163 -5.28 11.96 6.82
N LYS A 164 -5.47 12.99 5.99
CA LYS A 164 -6.56 13.94 6.14
C LYS A 164 -7.76 13.04 6.29
N ILE A 165 -8.34 13.07 7.49
CA ILE A 165 -9.62 12.48 7.78
C ILE A 165 -10.52 12.96 6.65
N ILE A 166 -10.68 12.13 5.62
CA ILE A 166 -11.64 12.39 4.58
C ILE A 166 -12.91 12.43 5.38
N ASP A 167 -13.52 13.62 5.39
CA ASP A 167 -14.78 13.90 6.02
C ASP A 167 -15.59 12.61 6.11
N SER A 168 -16.00 12.31 7.34
CA SER A 168 -16.90 11.25 7.79
C SER A 168 -18.29 11.26 7.10
N LYS A 169 -18.37 11.65 5.83
CA LYS A 169 -19.58 11.74 5.00
C LYS A 169 -19.86 10.47 4.19
N HIS A 170 -19.01 9.44 4.25
CA HIS A 170 -19.34 8.13 3.67
C HIS A 170 -19.29 6.96 4.65
N VAL A 171 -19.12 7.23 5.95
CA VAL A 171 -19.65 6.29 6.96
C VAL A 171 -21.17 6.49 6.96
N LYS A 172 -21.85 5.93 5.96
CA LYS A 172 -23.17 5.38 6.21
C LYS A 172 -22.91 4.26 7.20
N THR A 173 -22.97 4.58 8.49
CA THR A 173 -23.33 3.57 9.48
C THR A 173 -24.54 2.86 8.91
N PRO A 174 -24.52 1.54 8.67
CA PRO A 174 -25.77 0.83 8.60
C PRO A 174 -26.39 1.08 9.97
N ASN A 175 -27.45 1.87 10.03
CA ASN A 175 -28.36 1.80 11.16
C ASN A 175 -28.87 0.36 11.17
N ILE A 176 -28.18 -0.51 11.91
CA ILE A 176 -28.70 -1.82 12.24
C ILE A 176 -29.79 -1.55 13.28
N ASN A 177 -30.98 -1.21 12.79
CA ASN A 177 -32.20 -1.44 13.54
C ASN A 177 -32.35 -2.96 13.63
N ILE A 178 -31.78 -3.55 14.67
CA ILE A 178 -32.20 -4.85 15.13
C ILE A 178 -33.61 -4.61 15.67
N TRP A 179 -34.64 -4.99 14.90
CA TRP A 179 -35.86 -5.68 15.32
C TRP A 179 -36.85 -5.85 14.14
N GLY A 180 -37.16 -7.11 13.83
CA GLY A 180 -38.38 -7.56 13.16
C GLY A 180 -38.40 -7.48 11.63
N ASP A 181 -38.12 -8.58 10.93
CA ASP A 181 -39.14 -9.55 10.48
C ASP A 181 -38.56 -10.46 9.39
N HIS A 182 -39.12 -11.66 9.27
CA HIS A 182 -38.64 -12.73 8.40
C HIS A 182 -38.77 -12.43 6.89
N SER A 183 -37.87 -13.05 6.11
CA SER A 183 -38.02 -13.41 4.69
C SER A 183 -37.55 -12.40 3.62
N SER A 184 -36.34 -12.58 3.08
CA SER A 184 -36.09 -13.04 1.70
C SER A 184 -34.66 -12.72 1.19
N ALA A 185 -34.01 -13.76 0.67
CA ALA A 185 -32.93 -13.79 -0.32
C ALA A 185 -31.56 -13.16 0.02
N ILE A 186 -30.66 -13.98 0.57
CA ILE A 186 -29.22 -13.87 0.32
C ILE A 186 -28.97 -14.49 -1.06
N GLN A 187 -28.67 -13.68 -2.07
CA GLN A 187 -28.12 -14.18 -3.32
C GLN A 187 -26.60 -14.08 -3.25
N TYR A 188 -25.98 -15.23 -2.96
CA TYR A 188 -24.55 -15.47 -3.13
C TYR A 188 -24.15 -15.18 -4.58
N PHE A 189 -23.13 -14.35 -4.80
CA PHE A 189 -22.34 -14.42 -6.03
C PHE A 189 -21.19 -15.40 -5.81
N SER A 190 -21.30 -16.56 -6.44
CA SER A 190 -20.24 -17.56 -6.53
C SER A 190 -19.05 -17.02 -7.31
N VAL A 191 -17.85 -17.34 -6.82
CA VAL A 191 -16.57 -17.14 -7.49
C VAL A 191 -16.45 -18.21 -8.58
N GLU A 192 -17.10 -18.03 -9.73
CA GLU A 192 -16.91 -18.86 -10.93
C GLU A 192 -17.59 -18.22 -12.16
N GLU A 193 -17.06 -17.09 -12.66
CA GLU A 193 -17.32 -16.62 -14.03
C GLU A 193 -16.32 -15.52 -14.44
N TYR A 194 -15.05 -15.90 -14.62
CA TYR A 194 -14.06 -15.09 -15.34
C TYR A 194 -13.40 -15.93 -16.45
N GLU A 195 -14.22 -16.59 -17.26
CA GLU A 195 -13.82 -17.14 -18.56
C GLU A 195 -14.94 -16.97 -19.62
N VAL A 196 -15.51 -15.77 -19.80
CA VAL A 196 -16.38 -15.49 -20.97
C VAL A 196 -16.20 -14.06 -21.52
N PHE A 197 -14.95 -13.62 -21.69
CA PHE A 197 -14.65 -12.49 -22.59
C PHE A 197 -13.47 -12.84 -23.49
N LYS A 198 -13.66 -13.86 -24.34
CA LYS A 198 -12.97 -13.97 -25.63
C LYS A 198 -13.97 -13.73 -26.75
N VAL A 199 -13.90 -12.50 -27.28
CA VAL A 199 -14.12 -12.08 -28.67
C VAL A 199 -15.09 -12.94 -29.51
N SER A 200 -16.23 -12.38 -29.88
CA SER A 200 -17.03 -12.84 -31.03
C SER A 200 -17.14 -11.70 -32.07
N PRO A 201 -16.99 -11.95 -33.38
CA PRO A 201 -17.00 -10.89 -34.41
C PRO A 201 -18.43 -10.51 -34.85
N CYS A 202 -18.59 -9.26 -35.28
CA CYS A 202 -19.82 -8.72 -35.88
C CYS A 202 -20.28 -9.53 -37.11
N PRO A 203 -21.60 -9.75 -37.30
CA PRO A 203 -22.10 -10.33 -38.53
C PRO A 203 -22.11 -9.31 -39.67
N VAL A 204 -21.56 -9.71 -40.82
CA VAL A 204 -21.73 -9.07 -42.12
C VAL A 204 -23.00 -9.64 -42.75
N PHE A 205 -23.95 -8.78 -43.11
CA PHE A 205 -25.11 -9.19 -43.92
C PHE A 205 -24.81 -8.93 -45.41
N PRO A 206 -25.03 -9.90 -46.31
CA PRO A 206 -25.16 -9.65 -47.74
C PRO A 206 -26.54 -9.09 -48.09
#